data_AF-A0AAV0QJ00-F1
#
_entry.id   AF-A0AAV0QJ00-F1
#
_cell.length_a   1.000
_cell.length_b   1.000
_cell.length_c   1.000
_cell.angle_alpha   90.00
_cell.angle_beta   90.00
_cell.angle_gamma   90.00
#
_symmetry.space_group_name_H-M   'P 1'
#
loop_
_entity.id
_entity.type
_entity.pdbx_description
1 polymer ?
#
loop_
_entity_poly.entity_id
_entity_poly.type
_entity_poly.pdbx_seq_one_letter_code
_entity_poly.pdbx_strand_id
1 'polypeptide(L)'
;MAFAGDQAQNVHYTPNANSTFQTADLNFTAKAERTRIAFYSIYYNTRTDDMSSLCGPVIDDVRVWFSGAGRFGLGGPVWLALGLWAFILVLV
;
A
#
# COMPACT_ATOMS: atom_id res chain seq x y z
N MET A 1 -11.98 -7.92 2.47
CA MET A 1 -10.53 -8.14 2.66
C MET A 1 -9.76 -7.43 1.56
N ALA A 2 -8.61 -6.87 1.89
CA ALA A 2 -7.66 -6.29 0.94
C ALA A 2 -6.34 -7.05 1.04
N PHE A 3 -5.67 -7.26 -0.09
CA PHE A 3 -4.40 -7.98 -0.20
C PHE A 3 -3.41 -7.17 -1.02
N ALA A 4 -2.16 -7.10 -0.56
CA ALA A 4 -1.05 -6.49 -1.28
C ALA A 4 0.28 -7.10 -0.83
N GLY A 5 1.05 -7.67 -1.77
CA GLY A 5 2.25 -8.45 -1.43
C GLY A 5 1.90 -9.62 -0.50
N ASP A 6 2.64 -9.72 0.61
CA ASP A 6 2.40 -10.74 1.64
C ASP A 6 1.46 -10.26 2.77
N GLN A 7 0.80 -9.11 2.58
CA GLN A 7 -0.06 -8.50 3.59
C GLN A 7 -1.53 -8.64 3.23
N ALA A 8 -2.35 -8.86 4.24
CA ALA A 8 -3.80 -8.97 4.12
C ALA A 8 -4.46 -8.23 5.28
N GLN A 9 -5.52 -7.47 4.98
CA GLN A 9 -6.33 -6.80 5.99
C GLN A 9 -7.80 -7.19 5.82
N ASN A 10 -8.42 -7.62 6.92
CA ASN A 10 -9.87 -7.74 6.99
C ASN A 10 -10.46 -6.42 7.48
N VAL A 11 -11.43 -5.90 6.72
CA VAL A 11 -12.14 -4.67 7.04
C VAL A 11 -13.61 -5.05 7.14
N HIS A 12 -14.17 -4.85 8.33
CA HIS A 12 -15.61 -4.96 8.55
C HIS A 12 -16.20 -3.57 8.40
N TYR A 13 -17.12 -3.43 7.45
CA TYR A 13 -17.92 -2.23 7.27
C TYR A 13 -19.31 -2.50 7.84
N THR A 14 -19.72 -1.66 8.79
CA THR A 14 -21.08 -1.67 9.35
C THR A 14 -21.67 -0.28 9.14
N PRO A 15 -22.70 -0.13 8.30
CA PRO A 15 -23.33 1.17 8.10
C PRO A 15 -23.98 1.63 9.40
N ASN A 16 -23.65 2.85 9.81
CA ASN A 16 -24.14 3.51 11.02
C ASN A 16 -25.22 4.58 10.73
N ALA A 17 -25.37 4.96 9.46
CA ALA A 17 -26.47 5.80 8.95
C ALA A 17 -26.54 5.69 7.41
N ASN A 18 -27.50 6.40 6.80
CA ASN A 18 -27.59 6.53 5.34
C ASN A 18 -26.36 7.23 4.78
N SER A 19 -25.86 6.73 3.64
CA SER A 19 -24.74 7.32 2.88
C SER A 19 -23.44 7.48 3.68
N THR A 20 -23.10 6.49 4.48
CA THR A 20 -21.87 6.48 5.29
C THR A 20 -20.73 5.77 4.57
N PHE A 21 -19.50 6.21 4.81
CA PHE A 21 -18.29 5.58 4.29
C PHE A 21 -17.30 5.35 5.44
N GLN A 22 -16.37 4.41 5.23
CA GLN A 22 -15.29 4.13 6.17
C GLN A 22 -13.98 3.97 5.40
N THR A 23 -12.96 4.69 5.84
CA THR A 23 -11.61 4.57 5.29
C THR A 23 -10.85 3.44 5.98
N ALA A 24 -10.04 2.71 5.22
CA ALA A 24 -9.16 1.68 5.74
C ALA A 24 -7.82 1.69 5.00
N ASP A 25 -6.74 1.45 5.75
CA ASP A 25 -5.38 1.44 5.23
C ASP A 25 -4.78 0.03 5.30
N LEU A 26 -3.96 -0.31 4.30
CA LEU A 26 -3.16 -1.54 4.25
C LEU A 26 -1.70 -1.17 3.94
N ASN A 27 -0.84 -1.26 4.95
CA ASN A 27 0.59 -1.10 4.77
C ASN A 27 1.18 -2.39 4.21
N PHE A 28 1.97 -2.30 3.14
CA PHE A 28 2.65 -3.44 2.54
C PHE A 28 4.05 -3.07 2.03
N THR A 29 4.91 -4.08 1.90
CA THR A 29 6.21 -3.95 1.23
C THR A 29 6.14 -4.58 -0.15
N ALA A 30 6.48 -3.81 -1.18
CA ALA A 30 6.57 -4.35 -2.54
C ALA A 30 7.69 -5.41 -2.62
N LYS A 31 7.36 -6.60 -3.13
CA LYS A 31 8.30 -7.73 -3.30
C LYS A 31 8.81 -7.89 -4.73
N ALA A 32 8.20 -7.18 -5.68
CA ALA A 32 8.56 -7.19 -7.08
C ALA A 32 8.31 -5.78 -7.68
N GLU A 33 8.79 -5.54 -8.90
CA GLU A 33 8.54 -4.27 -9.61
C GLU A 33 7.05 -3.94 -9.74
N ARG A 34 6.20 -4.96 -9.79
CA ARG A 34 4.75 -4.82 -9.84
C ARG A 34 4.10 -5.52 -8.66
N THR A 35 3.36 -4.76 -7.85
CA THR A 35 2.48 -5.32 -6.82
C THR A 35 1.04 -5.28 -7.32
N ARG A 36 0.36 -6.43 -7.29
CA ARG A 36 -1.07 -6.50 -7.54
C ARG A 36 -1.81 -6.31 -6.22
N ILE A 37 -2.78 -5.41 -6.23
CA ILE A 37 -3.71 -5.20 -5.12
C ILE A 37 -5.00 -5.93 -5.47
N ALA A 38 -5.51 -6.73 -4.54
CA ALA A 38 -6.77 -7.43 -4.71
C ALA A 38 -7.73 -7.09 -3.57
N PHE A 39 -8.98 -6.85 -3.93
CA PHE A 39 -10.07 -6.66 -2.99
C PHE A 39 -11.01 -7.85 -3.11
N TYR A 40 -11.35 -8.45 -1.98
CA TYR A 40 -12.24 -9.60 -1.92
C TYR A 40 -13.35 -9.35 -0.91
N SER A 41 -14.57 -9.31 -1.40
CA SER A 41 -15.79 -9.26 -0.58
C SER A 41 -16.16 -10.68 -0.19
N ILE A 42 -16.10 -11.00 1.10
CA ILE A 42 -16.40 -12.36 1.59
C ILE A 42 -17.91 -12.64 1.56
N TYR A 43 -18.72 -11.63 1.89
CA TYR A 43 -20.16 -11.80 2.13
C TYR A 43 -21.06 -11.24 1.02
N TYR A 44 -20.45 -10.62 0.01
CA TYR A 44 -21.17 -9.82 -0.96
C TYR A 44 -20.65 -10.13 -2.37
N ASN A 45 -21.58 -10.38 -3.29
CA ASN A 45 -21.27 -10.63 -4.69
C ASN A 45 -21.65 -9.40 -5.50
N THR A 46 -20.67 -8.88 -6.23
CA THR A 46 -20.85 -7.74 -7.13
C THR A 46 -21.13 -8.28 -8.51
N ARG A 47 -22.36 -8.11 -9.02
CA ARG A 47 -22.72 -8.48 -10.38
C ARG A 47 -22.73 -7.23 -11.24
N THR A 48 -21.86 -7.15 -12.25
CA THR A 48 -21.63 -5.94 -13.05
C THR A 48 -22.26 -6.00 -14.45
N ASP A 49 -22.73 -7.19 -14.85
CA ASP A 49 -23.21 -7.52 -16.18
C ASP A 49 -24.74 -7.43 -16.33
N ASP A 50 -25.45 -7.26 -15.22
CA ASP A 50 -26.84 -6.86 -15.27
C ASP A 50 -27.15 -5.77 -14.26
N MET A 51 -28.24 -5.03 -14.51
CA MET A 51 -28.69 -3.90 -13.71
C MET A 51 -29.21 -4.31 -12.31
N SER A 52 -28.76 -5.44 -11.77
CA SER A 52 -29.08 -5.82 -10.41
C SER A 52 -28.37 -4.91 -9.40
N SER A 53 -29.03 -4.70 -8.26
CA SER A 53 -28.46 -3.92 -7.17
C SER A 53 -27.20 -4.58 -6.64
N LEU A 54 -26.15 -3.78 -6.46
CA LEU A 54 -24.96 -4.15 -5.70
C LEU A 54 -25.41 -4.46 -4.26
N CYS A 55 -25.56 -5.73 -3.93
CA CYS A 55 -25.84 -6.16 -2.57
C CYS A 55 -24.52 -6.18 -1.79
N GLY A 56 -24.06 -5.02 -1.31
CA GLY A 56 -22.86 -4.92 -0.50
C GLY A 56 -22.19 -3.54 -0.51
N PRO A 57 -21.22 -3.32 0.39
CA PRO A 57 -20.44 -2.09 0.38
C PRO A 57 -19.62 -1.98 -0.91
N VAL A 58 -19.57 -0.76 -1.44
CA VAL A 58 -18.77 -0.43 -2.63
C VAL A 58 -17.43 0.13 -2.17
N ILE A 59 -16.36 -0.24 -2.87
CA ILE A 59 -15.02 0.29 -2.66
C ILE A 59 -14.82 1.45 -3.64
N ASP A 60 -14.39 2.60 -3.14
CA ASP A 60 -14.13 3.81 -3.91
C ASP A 60 -12.86 4.52 -3.39
N ASP A 61 -12.36 5.50 -4.15
CA ASP A 61 -11.16 6.31 -3.85
C ASP A 61 -9.90 5.48 -3.50
N VAL A 62 -9.64 4.41 -4.28
CA VAL A 62 -8.47 3.55 -4.07
C VAL A 62 -7.19 4.27 -4.48
N ARG A 63 -6.27 4.43 -3.51
CA ARG A 63 -5.14 5.33 -3.65
C ARG A 63 -3.89 4.83 -2.92
N VAL A 64 -2.70 5.02 -3.50
CA VAL A 64 -1.40 4.63 -2.92
C VAL A 64 -0.58 5.90 -2.64
N TRP A 65 -0.37 6.26 -1.37
CA TRP A 65 0.17 7.58 -0.99
C TRP A 65 1.61 7.58 -0.48
N PHE A 66 2.01 6.56 0.28
CA PHE A 66 3.30 6.57 0.96
C PHE A 66 4.18 5.42 0.47
N SER A 67 5.32 5.76 -0.13
CA SER A 67 6.39 4.82 -0.43
C SER A 67 7.61 5.18 0.40
N GLY A 68 7.98 4.33 1.34
CA GLY A 68 9.26 4.42 2.06
C GLY A 68 10.46 4.00 1.21
N ALA A 69 10.25 3.57 -0.04
CA ALA A 69 11.32 3.23 -0.96
C ALA A 69 12.02 4.50 -1.46
N GLY A 70 12.94 5.02 -0.63
CA GLY A 70 13.95 5.93 -1.12
C GLY A 70 14.86 5.15 -2.08
N ARG A 71 14.96 5.59 -3.34
CA ARG A 71 16.09 5.20 -4.16
C ARG A 71 17.34 5.59 -3.36
N PHE A 72 18.23 4.64 -3.10
CA PHE A 72 19.60 4.96 -2.68
C PHE A 72 20.22 5.75 -3.83
N GLY A 73 19.99 7.07 -3.83
CA GLY A 73 20.56 7.97 -4.81
C GLY A 73 22.08 7.87 -4.74
N LEU A 74 22.74 8.12 -5.86
CA LEU A 74 24.20 8.07 -6.03
C LEU A 74 24.99 8.74 -4.88
N GLY A 75 24.39 9.69 -4.15
CA GLY A 75 25.00 10.38 -3.02
C GLY A 75 25.35 9.48 -1.83
N GLY A 76 24.54 8.47 -1.48
CA GLY A 76 24.78 7.62 -0.30
C GLY A 76 26.17 6.96 -0.27
N PRO A 77 26.53 6.18 -1.30
CA PRO A 77 27.86 5.55 -1.37
C PRO A 77 29.00 6.57 -1.55
N VAL A 78 28.77 7.71 -2.22
CA VAL A 78 29.80 8.76 -2.38
C VAL A 78 30.12 9.43 -1.04
N TRP A 79 29.11 9.77 -0.24
CA TRP A 79 29.31 10.37 1.09
C TRP A 79 29.98 9.40 2.06
N LEU A 80 29.66 8.11 1.99
CA LEU A 80 30.36 7.08 2.77
C LEU A 80 31.83 6.97 2.38
N ALA A 81 32.14 6.98 1.08
CA ALA A 81 33.51 6.92 0.58
C ALA A 81 34.33 8.16 0.99
N LEU A 82 33.75 9.36 0.88
CA LEU A 82 34.38 10.60 1.32
C LEU A 82 34.61 10.65 2.83
N GLY A 83 33.65 10.18 3.63
CA GLY A 83 33.78 10.09 5.08
C GLY A 83 34.89 9.12 5.50
N LEU A 84 34.97 7.95 4.86
CA LEU A 84 36.03 6.97 5.09
C LEU A 84 37.41 7.52 4.70
N TRP A 85 37.50 8.23 3.57
CA TRP A 85 38.75 8.83 3.10
C TRP A 85 39.24 9.94 4.04
N ALA A 86 38.34 10.80 4.51
CA ALA A 86 38.65 11.84 5.49
C ALA A 86 39.08 11.24 6.85
N PHE A 87 38.43 10.15 7.29
CA PHE A 87 38.79 9.47 8.54
C PHE A 87 40.20 8.85 8.47
N ILE A 88 40.57 8.25 7.34
CA ILE A 88 41.92 7.72 7.10
C ILE A 88 42.95 8.85 7.13
N LEU A 89 42.64 10.02 6.55
CA LEU A 89 43.52 11.20 6.57
C LEU A 89 43.75 11.78 7.98
N VAL A 90 42.79 11.64 8.89
CA VAL A 90 42.91 12.13 10.28
C VAL A 90 43.71 11.15 11.17
N LEU A 91 43.75 9.87 10.80
CA LEU A 91 44.44 8.81 11.55
C LEU A 91 45.93 8.66 11.20
N VAL A 92 46.41 9.32 10.14
CA VAL A 92 47.81 9.38 9.70
C VAL A 92 48.43 10.70 10.12
#